data_AF-A0A075I8C9-F1
#
_entry.id   AF-A0A075I8C9-F1
#
_cell.length_a   1.000
_cell.length_b   1.000
_cell.length_c   1.000
_cell.angle_alpha   90.00
_cell.angle_beta   90.00
_cell.angle_gamma   90.00
#
_symmetry.space_group_name_H-M   'P 1'
#
loop_
_entity.id
_entity.type
_entity.pdbx_description
1 polymer ?
#
loop_
_entity_poly.entity_id
_entity_poly.type
_entity_poly.pdbx_seq_one_letter_code
_entity_poly.pdbx_strand_id
1 'polypeptide(L)'
;MEFSIISEMFEMMEKTTKRIELTNILVELLKTPKKIIPNVVYLLQGIIRPNFEGVELGIAEKLAIRAISKSAGLPIKKLKMIIERVVIWV
;
A
#
# COMPACT_ATOMS: atom_id res chain seq x y z
N MET A 1 -3.98 -4.15 15.45
CA MET A 1 -3.22 -4.84 14.38
C MET A 1 -2.14 -3.89 13.95
N GLU A 2 -0.91 -4.38 13.86
CA GLU A 2 0.22 -3.60 13.38
C GLU A 2 0.20 -3.54 11.85
N PHE A 3 0.70 -2.43 11.29
CA PHE A 3 0.75 -2.26 9.84
C PHE A 3 1.74 -3.23 9.17
N SER A 4 2.78 -3.65 9.89
CA SER A 4 3.77 -4.67 9.49
C SER A 4 3.10 -5.95 8.97
N ILE A 5 2.06 -6.42 9.67
CA ILE A 5 1.32 -7.63 9.30
C ILE A 5 0.65 -7.44 7.92
N ILE A 6 0.06 -6.27 7.66
CA ILE A 6 -0.59 -5.99 6.38
C ILE A 6 0.45 -5.94 5.26
N SER A 7 1.59 -5.28 5.48
CA SER A 7 2.66 -5.21 4.47
C SER A 7 3.23 -6.58 4.12
N GLU A 8 3.43 -7.46 5.11
CA GLU A 8 3.90 -8.83 4.87
C GLU A 8 2.90 -9.63 4.04
N MET A 9 1.60 -9.47 4.32
CA MET A 9 0.56 -10.15 3.55
C MET A 9 0.48 -9.64 2.11
N PHE A 10 0.66 -8.34 1.87
CA PHE A 10 0.72 -7.79 0.51
C PHE A 10 1.94 -8.33 -0.25
N GLU A 11 3.10 -8.41 0.39
CA GLU A 11 4.30 -9.01 -0.20
C GLU A 11 4.08 -10.50 -0.55
N MET A 12 3.37 -11.26 0.31
CA MET A 12 2.99 -12.64 0.01
C MET A 12 2.04 -12.73 -1.19
N MET A 13 1.08 -11.81 -1.30
CA MET A 13 0.15 -11.76 -2.44
C MET A 13 0.89 -11.47 -3.75
N GLU A 14 1.87 -10.55 -3.76
CA GLU A 14 2.67 -10.23 -4.94
C GLU A 14 3.53 -11.41 -5.42
N LYS A 15 3.96 -12.28 -4.50
CA LYS A 15 4.82 -13.44 -4.81
C LYS A 15 4.06 -14.63 -5.40
N THR A 16 2.74 -14.68 -5.31
CA THR A 16 1.94 -15.80 -5.83
C THR A 16 1.06 -15.39 -7.00
N THR A 17 0.99 -16.25 -8.01
CA THR A 17 0.03 -16.14 -9.12
C THR A 17 -1.11 -17.16 -8.99
N LYS A 18 -1.08 -18.02 -7.96
CA LYS A 18 -2.07 -19.08 -7.76
C LYS A 18 -3.30 -18.53 -7.07
N ARG A 19 -4.45 -18.60 -7.76
CA ARG A 19 -5.74 -18.09 -7.26
C ARG A 19 -6.13 -18.65 -5.89
N ILE A 20 -5.90 -19.94 -5.64
CA ILE A 20 -6.25 -20.59 -4.35
C ILE A 20 -5.38 -20.05 -3.22
N GLU A 21 -4.08 -19.91 -3.47
CA GLU A 21 -3.13 -19.39 -2.48
C GLU A 21 -3.45 -17.93 -2.14
N LEU A 22 -3.70 -17.10 -3.16
CA LEU A 22 -4.12 -15.71 -2.96
C LEU A 22 -5.43 -15.62 -2.17
N THR A 23 -6.40 -16.52 -2.43
CA THR A 23 -7.64 -16.60 -1.67
C THR A 23 -7.37 -16.95 -0.20
N ASN A 24 -6.46 -17.88 0.08
CA ASN A 24 -6.09 -18.24 1.45
C ASN A 24 -5.47 -17.05 2.20
N ILE A 25 -4.57 -16.31 1.54
CA ILE A 25 -3.97 -15.10 2.13
C ILE A 25 -5.07 -14.06 2.42
N LEU A 26 -6.01 -13.84 1.50
CA LEU A 26 -7.14 -12.93 1.71
C LEU A 26 -8.04 -13.35 2.89
N VAL A 27 -8.37 -14.64 2.99
CA VAL A 27 -9.17 -15.16 4.11
C VAL A 27 -8.47 -14.91 5.44
N GLU A 28 -7.16 -15.10 5.51
CA GLU A 28 -6.38 -14.82 6.70
C GLU A 28 -6.40 -13.33 7.06
N LEU A 29 -6.28 -12.44 6.05
CA LEU A 29 -6.31 -10.99 6.25
C LEU A 29 -7.68 -10.55 6.80
N LEU A 30 -8.76 -11.18 6.34
CA LEU A 30 -10.13 -10.85 6.76
C LEU A 30 -10.49 -11.36 8.16
N LYS A 31 -9.66 -12.18 8.82
CA LYS A 31 -9.82 -12.51 10.26
C LYS A 31 -9.55 -11.32 11.19
N THR A 32 -9.14 -10.19 10.62
CA THR A 32 -8.94 -8.91 11.28
C THR A 32 -10.17 -8.47 12.11
N PRO A 33 -9.98 -7.84 13.29
CA PRO A 33 -11.08 -7.34 14.12
C PRO A 33 -12.06 -6.42 13.36
N LYS A 34 -13.37 -6.60 13.60
CA LYS A 34 -14.46 -5.86 12.95
C LYS A 34 -14.30 -4.33 12.97
N LYS A 35 -13.66 -3.78 14.01
CA LYS A 35 -13.46 -2.33 14.14
C LYS A 35 -12.54 -1.75 13.06
N ILE A 36 -11.56 -2.53 12.59
CA ILE A 36 -10.52 -2.05 11.66
C ILE A 36 -10.64 -2.68 10.27
N ILE A 37 -11.49 -3.71 10.10
CA ILE A 37 -11.69 -4.40 8.83
C ILE A 37 -12.06 -3.47 7.65
N PRO A 38 -12.86 -2.38 7.81
CA PRO A 38 -13.16 -1.50 6.69
C PRO A 38 -11.90 -0.83 6.15
N ASN A 39 -11.02 -0.36 7.04
CA ASN A 39 -9.76 0.28 6.67
C ASN A 39 -8.82 -0.69 5.93
N VAL A 40 -8.75 -1.95 6.39
CA VAL A 40 -7.94 -2.98 5.74
C VAL A 40 -8.46 -3.29 4.33
N VAL A 41 -9.78 -3.39 4.17
CA VAL A 41 -10.42 -3.63 2.87
C VAL A 41 -10.21 -2.46 1.90
N TYR A 42 -10.25 -1.22 2.39
CA TYR A 42 -9.93 -0.05 1.55
C TYR A 42 -8.45 -0.02 1.16
N LEU A 43 -7.54 -0.25 2.12
CA LEU A 43 -6.10 -0.32 1.84
C LEU A 43 -5.76 -1.40 0.81
N LEU A 44 -6.40 -2.56 0.88
CA LEU A 44 -6.24 -3.64 -0.10
C LEU A 44 -6.64 -3.21 -1.53
N GLN A 45 -7.61 -2.31 -1.66
CA GLN A 45 -8.04 -1.75 -2.93
C GLN A 45 -7.22 -0.52 -3.37
N GLY A 46 -6.23 -0.09 -2.56
CA GLY A 46 -5.46 1.13 -2.81
C GLY A 46 -6.24 2.42 -2.56
N ILE A 47 -7.40 2.35 -1.90
CA ILE A 47 -8.23 3.51 -1.55
C ILE A 47 -8.25 3.70 -0.03
N ILE A 48 -8.61 4.89 0.44
CA ILE A 48 -8.61 5.21 1.89
C ILE A 48 -10.04 5.41 2.41
N ARG A 49 -10.96 5.74 1.50
CA ARG A 49 -12.37 5.98 1.76
C ARG A 49 -13.21 5.44 0.61
N PRO A 50 -14.52 5.21 0.83
CA PRO A 50 -15.43 4.88 -0.24
C PRO A 50 -15.45 5.96 -1.33
N ASN A 51 -15.52 5.55 -2.60
CA ASN A 51 -15.54 6.46 -3.75
C ASN A 51 -16.74 7.44 -3.74
N PHE A 52 -17.86 7.07 -3.10
CA PHE A 52 -19.04 7.93 -3.02
C PHE A 52 -18.85 9.15 -2.09
N GLU A 53 -17.82 9.15 -1.23
CA GLU A 53 -17.51 10.28 -0.36
C GLU A 53 -16.67 11.36 -1.08
N GLY A 54 -16.14 11.06 -2.27
CA GLY A 54 -15.31 12.00 -3.05
C GLY A 54 -13.99 12.38 -2.37
N VAL A 55 -13.54 11.63 -1.36
CA VAL A 55 -12.31 11.89 -0.62
C VAL A 55 -11.14 11.20 -1.31
N GLU A 56 -10.28 12.00 -1.94
CA GLU A 56 -8.99 11.54 -2.44
C GLU A 56 -7.86 11.89 -1.46
N LEU A 57 -6.78 11.11 -1.46
CA LEU A 57 -5.61 11.38 -0.63
C LEU A 57 -4.95 12.73 -0.99
N GLY A 58 -5.11 13.20 -2.23
CA GLY A 58 -4.68 14.53 -2.68
C GLY A 58 -3.17 14.77 -2.64
N ILE A 59 -2.35 13.72 -2.57
CA ILE A 59 -0.89 13.84 -2.51
C ILE A 59 -0.33 13.90 -3.93
N ALA A 60 0.18 15.06 -4.31
CA ALA A 60 0.99 15.19 -5.52
C ALA A 60 2.29 14.38 -5.39
N GLU A 61 2.71 13.73 -6.46
CA GLU A 61 3.94 12.90 -6.51
C GLU A 61 5.18 13.63 -5.93
N LYS A 62 5.33 14.92 -6.25
CA LYS A 62 6.42 15.77 -5.72
C LYS A 62 6.39 15.90 -4.19
N LEU A 63 5.21 15.91 -3.58
CA LEU A 63 5.05 15.95 -2.12
C LEU A 63 5.41 14.60 -1.49
N ALA A 64 4.99 13.49 -2.10
CA ALA A 64 5.37 12.15 -1.66
C ALA A 64 6.90 11.95 -1.68
N ILE A 65 7.55 12.32 -2.79
CA ILE A 65 9.01 12.26 -2.95
C ILE A 65 9.72 13.10 -1.87
N ARG A 66 9.22 14.30 -1.57
CA ARG A 66 9.78 15.15 -0.51
C ARG A 66 9.62 14.53 0.87
N ALA A 67 8.47 13.92 1.17
CA ALA A 67 8.22 13.25 2.44
C ALA A 67 9.18 12.06 2.63
N ILE A 68 9.34 11.23 1.60
CA ILE A 68 10.26 10.08 1.61
C ILE A 68 11.71 10.55 1.74
N SER A 69 12.12 11.60 1.01
CA SER A 69 13.46 12.18 1.12
C SER A 69 13.76 12.63 2.54
N LYS A 70 12.78 13.25 3.22
CA LYS A 70 12.90 13.71 4.60
C LYS A 70 12.98 12.55 5.60
N SER A 71 12.17 11.50 5.43
CA SER A 71 12.16 10.36 6.35
C SER A 71 13.39 9.44 6.17
N ALA A 72 13.85 9.24 4.94
CA ALA A 72 14.99 8.38 4.62
C ALA A 72 16.34 9.11 4.73
N GLY A 73 16.36 10.43 4.89
CA GLY A 73 17.59 11.24 4.90
C GLY A 73 18.35 11.27 3.57
N LEU A 74 17.67 10.91 2.47
CA LEU A 74 18.27 10.81 1.14
C LEU A 74 18.03 12.09 0.33
N PRO A 75 19.01 12.58 -0.46
CA PRO A 75 18.79 13.70 -1.37
C PRO A 75 17.72 13.38 -2.43
N ILE A 76 16.84 14.33 -2.71
CA ILE A 76 15.74 14.21 -3.70
C ILE A 76 16.25 13.72 -5.06
N LYS A 77 17.43 14.18 -5.51
CA LYS A 77 18.04 13.77 -6.78
C LYS A 77 18.31 12.26 -6.85
N LYS A 78 18.82 11.69 -5.75
CA LYS A 78 19.10 10.25 -5.65
C LYS A 78 17.79 9.46 -5.58
N LEU A 79 16.79 9.97 -4.85
CA LEU A 79 15.49 9.32 -4.75
C LEU A 79 14.74 9.27 -6.09
N LYS A 80 14.75 10.37 -6.85
CA LYS A 80 14.16 10.39 -8.20
C LYS A 80 14.79 9.34 -9.12
N MET A 81 16.12 9.24 -9.10
CA MET A 81 16.84 8.23 -9.90
C MET A 81 16.48 6.80 -9.50
N ILE A 82 16.15 6.54 -8.22
CA ILE A 82 15.68 5.22 -7.78
C ILE A 82 14.26 4.97 -8.30
N ILE A 83 13.35 5.93 -8.13
CA ILE A 83 11.94 5.81 -8.55
C ILE A 83 11.84 5.59 -10.07
N GLU A 84 12.60 6.35 -10.86
CA GLU A 84 12.67 6.22 -12.33
C GLU A 84 13.20 4.86 -12.80
N ARG A 85 13.99 4.16 -11.97
CA ARG A 85 14.52 2.82 -12.28
C ARG A 85 13.60 1.71 -11.83
N VAL A 86 12.72 1.98 -10.86
CA VAL A 86 11.87 0.96 -10.26
C VAL A 86 10.59 0.75 -11.06
N VAL A 87 10.05 1.76 -11.77
CA VAL A 87 8.79 1.74 -12.55
C VAL A 87 7.92 0.48 -12.29
N ILE A 88 7.46 0.36 -11.05
CA ILE A 88 6.34 -0.47 -10.64
C ILE A 88 5.30 0.56 -10.22
N TRP A 89 4.65 1.16 -11.22
CA TRP A 89 3.50 2.03 -11.03
C TRP A 89 2.59 1.91 -12.25
N VAL A 90 2.16 0.68 -12.55
CA VAL A 90 0.82 0.34 -13.06
C VAL A 90 0.49 -1.07 -12.60
#